data_AF-A0A818QVM6-F1
#
_entry.id   AF-A0A818QVM6-F1
#
_cell.length_a   1.000
_cell.length_b   1.000
_cell.length_c   1.000
_cell.angle_alpha   90.00
_cell.angle_beta   90.00
_cell.angle_gamma   90.00
#
_symmetry.space_group_name_H-M   'P 1'
#
loop_
_entity.id
_entity.type
_entity.pdbx_description
1 polymer ?
#
loop_
_entity_poly.entity_id
_entity_poly.type
_entity_poly.pdbx_seq_one_letter_code
_entity_poly.pdbx_strand_id
1 'polypeptide(L)'
;MVINITTSLFILRNHLIFLANDTELNNVIFASRLHSDDHIKYVYKNEIILDKIRNIDLTTEEGYYAPLTPSGTIIIDNVLVSNFASVNNHYLAHNVMKIY
;
A
#
# COMPACT_ATOMS: atom_id res chain seq x y z
N MET A 1 16.64 15.26 -10.76
CA MET A 1 15.36 15.98 -10.84
C MET A 1 14.59 15.63 -9.58
N VAL A 2 14.38 16.57 -8.66
CA VAL A 2 13.61 16.34 -7.42
C VAL A 2 12.16 16.75 -7.72
N ILE A 3 11.23 15.82 -7.58
CA ILE A 3 9.80 16.06 -7.81
C ILE A 3 9.18 16.36 -6.45
N ASN A 4 8.59 17.54 -6.26
CA ASN A 4 7.90 17.93 -5.03
C ASN A 4 6.38 17.83 -5.24
N ILE A 5 5.84 16.63 -5.11
CA ILE A 5 4.39 16.38 -5.07
C ILE A 5 4.10 15.76 -3.71
N THR A 6 3.09 16.27 -3.00
CA THR A 6 2.65 15.73 -1.71
C THR A 6 1.28 15.09 -1.89
N THR A 7 1.15 13.84 -1.51
CA THR A 7 -0.11 13.09 -1.47
C THR A 7 -0.39 12.66 -0.03
N SER A 8 -1.63 12.29 0.26
CA SER A 8 -2.03 11.73 1.55
C SER A 8 -2.89 10.50 1.28
N LEU A 9 -2.53 9.38 1.91
CA LEU A 9 -3.24 8.11 1.79
C LEU A 9 -3.96 7.83 3.12
N PHE A 10 -5.29 7.71 3.07
CA PHE A 10 -6.12 7.31 4.20
C PHE A 10 -6.43 5.82 4.12
N ILE A 11 -6.00 5.05 5.11
CA ILE A 11 -6.12 3.60 5.06
C ILE A 11 -6.24 2.98 6.45
N LEU A 12 -6.88 1.81 6.52
CA LEU A 12 -7.02 1.08 7.78
C LEU A 12 -5.66 0.62 8.31
N ARG A 13 -5.52 0.62 9.64
CA ARG A 13 -4.31 0.21 10.37
C ARG A 13 -3.82 -1.20 10.04
N ASN A 14 -4.72 -2.09 9.65
CA ASN A 14 -4.43 -3.47 9.28
C ASN A 14 -4.31 -3.67 7.76
N HIS A 15 -4.39 -2.61 6.96
CA HIS A 15 -4.23 -2.73 5.52
C HIS A 15 -2.77 -2.99 5.15
N LEU A 16 -2.56 -3.82 4.14
CA LEU A 16 -1.22 -4.20 3.68
C LEU A 16 -0.61 -3.19 2.70
N ILE A 17 0.59 -2.72 3.03
CA ILE A 17 1.39 -1.75 2.27
C ILE A 17 2.69 -2.39 1.81
N PHE A 18 3.04 -2.19 0.53
CA PHE A 18 4.29 -2.69 -0.04
C PHE A 18 5.44 -1.75 0.29
N LEU A 19 6.49 -2.30 0.87
CA LEU A 19 7.73 -1.58 1.11
C LEU A 19 8.64 -1.65 -0.13
N ALA A 20 9.46 -0.61 -0.28
CA ALA A 20 10.36 -0.40 -1.41
C ALA A 20 11.48 -1.44 -1.55
N ASN A 21 11.80 -2.15 -0.47
CA ASN A 21 13.01 -2.96 -0.32
C ASN A 21 13.00 -4.23 -1.21
N ASP A 22 11.92 -4.44 -1.97
CA ASP A 22 11.68 -5.64 -2.75
C ASP A 22 11.12 -5.28 -4.12
N THR A 23 11.79 -5.76 -5.16
CA THR A 23 11.29 -5.68 -6.54
C THR A 23 10.02 -6.50 -6.72
N GLU A 24 9.83 -7.52 -5.90
CA GLU A 24 8.63 -8.34 -5.86
C GLU A 24 7.57 -7.79 -4.89
N LEU A 25 6.35 -8.31 -4.97
CA LEU A 25 5.23 -7.92 -4.07
C LEU A 25 5.25 -8.75 -2.76
N ASN A 26 6.44 -9.13 -2.26
CA ASN A 26 6.56 -10.00 -1.10
C ASN A 26 6.84 -9.23 0.19
N ASN A 27 7.60 -8.13 0.11
CA ASN A 27 7.81 -7.26 1.25
C ASN A 27 6.60 -6.35 1.51
N VAL A 28 5.69 -6.86 2.33
CA VAL A 28 4.44 -6.22 2.68
C VAL A 28 4.26 -6.19 4.19
N ILE A 29 3.74 -5.09 4.72
CA ILE A 29 3.47 -4.94 6.15
C ILE A 29 2.11 -4.29 6.38
N PHE A 30 1.55 -4.47 7.58
CA PHE A 30 0.40 -3.70 8.00
C PHE A 30 0.76 -2.21 8.13
N ALA A 31 -0.16 -1.32 7.73
CA ALA A 31 -0.01 0.12 7.84
C ALA A 31 0.33 0.59 9.27
N SER A 32 -0.20 -0.10 10.29
CA SER A 32 0.11 0.14 11.71
C SER A 32 1.57 -0.10 12.10
N ARG A 33 2.39 -0.69 11.23
CA ARG A 33 3.81 -0.95 11.45
C ARG A 33 4.71 -0.04 10.62
N LEU A 34 4.13 0.87 9.83
CA LEU A 34 4.90 1.84 9.05
C LEU A 34 5.60 2.83 9.97
N HIS A 35 6.77 3.27 9.52
CA HIS A 35 7.55 4.36 10.09
C HIS A 35 7.80 5.43 9.03
N SER A 36 8.04 6.67 9.46
CA SER A 36 8.39 7.77 8.55
C SER A 36 9.72 7.56 7.81
N ASP A 37 10.52 6.57 8.17
CA ASP A 37 11.74 6.22 7.43
C ASP A 37 11.52 5.16 6.35
N ASP A 38 10.34 4.56 6.31
CA ASP A 38 9.99 3.59 5.29
C ASP A 38 9.80 4.25 3.93
N HIS A 39 10.14 3.49 2.90
CA HIS A 39 9.90 3.86 1.51
C HIS A 39 8.81 2.94 0.95
N ILE A 40 7.92 3.51 0.16
CA ILE A 40 6.77 2.83 -0.43
C ILE A 40 6.82 2.92 -1.96
N LYS A 41 6.04 2.06 -2.62
CA LYS A 41 5.88 2.05 -4.07
C LYS A 41 4.87 3.13 -4.48
N TYR A 42 5.37 4.25 -5.02
CA TYR A 42 4.59 5.38 -5.54
C TYR A 42 4.53 5.34 -7.06
N VAL A 43 3.40 5.70 -7.65
CA VAL A 43 3.15 5.67 -9.10
C VAL A 43 3.18 7.09 -9.64
N TYR A 44 4.16 7.39 -10.47
CA TYR A 44 4.32 8.69 -11.13
C TYR A 44 4.50 8.50 -12.63
N LYS A 45 3.67 9.18 -13.44
CA LYS A 45 3.73 9.08 -14.92
C LYS A 45 3.78 7.64 -15.44
N ASN A 46 2.95 6.76 -14.84
CA ASN A 46 2.86 5.33 -15.14
C ASN A 46 4.10 4.50 -14.78
N GLU A 47 5.05 5.05 -14.03
CA GLU A 47 6.20 4.33 -13.50
C GLU A 47 6.09 4.17 -11.98
N ILE A 48 6.55 3.02 -11.47
CA ILE A 48 6.70 2.81 -10.04
C ILE A 48 8.05 3.40 -9.61
N ILE A 49 8.01 4.39 -8.74
CA ILE A 49 9.16 4.97 -8.05
C ILE A 49 9.08 4.67 -6.56
N LEU A 50 10.22 4.77 -5.89
CA LEU A 50 10.30 4.65 -4.44
C LEU A 50 10.17 6.05 -3.83
N ASP A 51 9.25 6.21 -2.90
CA ASP A 51 9.07 7.48 -2.19
C ASP A 51 9.05 7.28 -0.68
N LYS A 52 9.58 8.27 0.05
CA LYS A 52 9.74 8.22 1.51
C LYS A 52 8.49 8.76 2.19
N ILE A 53 8.00 8.06 3.20
CA ILE A 53 6.90 8.55 4.03
C ILE A 53 7.34 9.82 4.76
N ARG A 54 6.51 10.87 4.72
CA ARG A 54 6.83 12.14 5.39
C ARG A 54 6.24 12.24 6.78
N ASN A 55 5.01 11.77 6.95
CA ASN A 55 4.29 11.79 8.21
C ASN A 55 3.31 10.62 8.28
N ILE A 56 2.97 10.20 9.51
CA ILE A 56 1.96 9.19 9.79
C ILE A 56 1.11 9.70 10.95
N ASP A 57 -0.18 9.94 10.68
CA ASP A 57 -1.14 10.36 11.68
C ASP A 57 -2.26 9.32 11.83
N LEU A 58 -2.79 9.21 13.05
CA LEU A 58 -4.03 8.46 13.30
C LEU A 58 -5.21 9.43 13.25
N THR A 59 -6.11 9.21 12.30
CA THR A 59 -7.38 9.94 12.15
C THR A 59 -8.57 8.99 12.26
N THR A 60 -9.77 9.54 12.45
CA THR A 60 -11.04 8.81 12.38
C THR A 60 -11.81 9.33 11.17
N GLU A 61 -12.12 8.45 10.24
CA GLU A 61 -12.90 8.73 9.04
C GLU A 61 -14.16 7.85 9.01
N GLU A 62 -15.21 8.27 8.28
CA GLU A 62 -16.44 7.50 8.13
C GLU A 62 -16.43 6.67 6.83
N GLY A 63 -16.70 5.37 6.96
CA GLY A 63 -16.75 4.44 5.83
C GLY A 63 -15.38 4.00 5.32
N TYR A 64 -15.36 2.88 4.60
CA TYR A 64 -14.17 2.39 3.90
C TYR A 64 -14.59 1.53 2.70
N TYR A 65 -13.70 1.45 1.71
CA TYR A 65 -13.91 0.61 0.53
C TYR A 65 -12.71 -0.33 0.36
N ALA A 66 -12.98 -1.61 0.18
CA ALA A 66 -11.96 -2.66 0.02
C ALA A 66 -12.27 -3.48 -1.24
N PRO A 67 -11.98 -2.94 -2.44
CA PRO A 67 -12.24 -3.66 -3.68
C PRO A 67 -11.37 -4.90 -3.76
N LEU A 68 -11.78 -5.91 -4.52
CA LEU A 68 -10.93 -7.05 -4.90
C LEU A 68 -10.66 -6.97 -6.40
N THR A 69 -9.39 -6.83 -6.78
CA THR A 69 -8.95 -6.78 -8.18
C THR A 69 -8.33 -8.12 -8.59
N PRO A 70 -8.29 -8.44 -9.90
CA PRO A 70 -7.61 -9.66 -10.39
C PRO A 70 -6.13 -9.75 -10.02
N SER A 71 -5.45 -8.61 -9.86
CA SER A 71 -4.04 -8.54 -9.42
C SER A 71 -3.86 -8.61 -7.91
N GLY A 72 -4.95 -8.52 -7.13
CA GLY A 72 -4.90 -8.40 -5.67
C GLY A 72 -4.28 -7.08 -5.19
N THR A 73 -3.99 -6.16 -6.10
CA THR A 73 -3.41 -4.83 -5.86
C THR A 73 -4.27 -3.71 -6.43
N ILE A 74 -4.12 -2.52 -5.85
CA ILE A 74 -4.81 -1.31 -6.29
C ILE A 74 -3.90 -0.10 -6.08
N ILE A 75 -4.06 0.90 -6.93
CA ILE A 75 -3.38 2.20 -6.79
C ILE A 75 -4.39 3.17 -6.17
N ILE A 76 -4.07 3.73 -5.00
CA ILE A 76 -4.88 4.72 -4.27
C ILE A 76 -3.97 5.90 -3.96
N ASP A 77 -4.38 7.11 -4.33
CA ASP A 77 -3.61 8.34 -4.10
C ASP A 77 -2.15 8.22 -4.56
N ASN A 78 -1.96 7.58 -5.72
CA ASN A 78 -0.67 7.27 -6.34
C ASN A 78 0.20 6.27 -5.56
N VAL A 79 -0.30 5.60 -4.53
CA VAL A 79 0.42 4.54 -3.81
C VAL A 79 -0.08 3.18 -4.26
N LEU A 80 0.83 2.27 -4.63
CA LEU A 80 0.50 0.87 -4.86
C LEU A 80 0.29 0.17 -3.52
N VAL A 81 -0.92 -0.36 -3.29
CA VAL A 81 -1.28 -1.08 -2.08
C VAL A 81 -1.90 -2.44 -2.40
N SER A 82 -1.92 -3.32 -1.41
CA SER A 82 -2.63 -4.60 -1.51
C SER A 82 -4.13 -4.39 -1.41
N ASN A 83 -4.95 -5.37 -1.78
CA ASN A 83 -6.39 -5.39 -1.52
C ASN A 83 -6.76 -6.08 -0.19
N PHE A 84 -5.78 -6.50 0.60
CA PHE A 84 -5.96 -7.38 1.76
C PHE A 84 -5.56 -6.69 3.06
N ALA A 85 -6.25 -7.04 4.14
CA ALA A 85 -6.05 -6.44 5.46
C ALA A 85 -6.08 -7.44 6.64
N SER A 86 -6.20 -8.74 6.35
CA SER A 86 -6.43 -9.77 7.40
C SER A 86 -5.26 -10.73 7.60
N VAL A 87 -4.44 -10.94 6.57
CA VAL A 87 -3.32 -11.89 6.58
C VAL A 87 -2.07 -11.10 6.26
N ASN A 88 -1.02 -11.22 7.08
CA ASN A 88 0.27 -10.52 6.86
C ASN A 88 1.12 -11.16 5.76
N ASN A 89 0.49 -11.53 4.64
CA ASN A 89 1.12 -12.11 3.47
C ASN A 89 0.20 -11.90 2.26
N HIS A 90 0.57 -10.96 1.40
CA HIS A 90 -0.20 -10.63 0.20
C HIS A 90 -0.38 -11.85 -0.72
N TYR A 91 0.71 -12.59 -0.99
CA TYR A 91 0.67 -13.75 -1.89
C TYR A 91 -0.29 -14.84 -1.40
N LEU A 92 -0.23 -15.18 -0.11
CA LEU A 92 -1.13 -16.18 0.47
C LEU A 92 -2.59 -15.71 0.43
N ALA A 93 -2.85 -14.46 0.85
CA ALA A 93 -4.19 -13.90 0.81
C ALA A 93 -4.75 -13.90 -0.62
N HIS A 94 -3.93 -13.50 -1.59
CA HIS A 94 -4.32 -13.42 -2.98
C HIS A 94 -4.61 -14.80 -3.57
N ASN A 95 -3.75 -15.80 -3.33
CA ASN A 95 -3.98 -17.15 -3.88
C ASN A 95 -5.19 -17.85 -3.28
N VAL A 96 -5.54 -17.58 -2.03
CA VAL A 96 -6.79 -18.10 -1.44
C VAL A 96 -8.01 -17.44 -2.08
N MET A 97 -7.94 -16.12 -2.34
CA MET A 97 -9.07 -15.37 -2.91
C MET A 97 -9.21 -15.49 -4.44
N LYS A 98 -8.16 -15.91 -5.16
CA LYS A 98 -8.20 -16.21 -6.61
C LYS A 98 -9.09 -17.41 -6.98
N ILE A 99 -9.57 -18.16 -5.99
CA ILE A 99 -10.37 -19.38 -6.21
C ILE A 99 -11.86 -19.03 -6.46
N TYR A 100 -12.20 -17.74 -6.55
CA TYR A 100 -13.53 -17.23 -6.92
C TYR A 100 -13.51 -16.52 -8.27
#